data_AF-A0A372JBF6-F1
#
_entry.id   AF-A0A372JBF6-F1
#
_cell.length_a   1.000
_cell.length_b   1.000
_cell.length_c   1.000
_cell.angle_alpha   90.00
_cell.angle_beta   90.00
_cell.angle_gamma   90.00
#
_symmetry.space_group_name_H-M   'P 1'
#
loop_
_entity.id
_entity.type
_entity.pdbx_description
1 polymer ?
#
loop_
_entity_poly.entity_id
_entity_poly.type
_entity_poly.pdbx_seq_one_letter_code
_entity_poly.pdbx_strand_id
1 'polypeptide(L)'
;MLLWDIEMKSSKEDISLLEPRRRLRIAADALEWTLGTFDSRISELAASAVRSSISRLREEESRGNISPAAPERLEDQVEAYVSECDDPGVEQLLMAAVNCFELPAAGMGGEYLYTILSDCYESLLDREEIDIVIPEVERKHPRLVEAIQVQKEMIRRA
;
A
#
# COMPACT_ATOMS: atom_id res chain seq x y z
N MET A 1 6.29 13.28 1.47
CA MET A 1 4.85 12.93 1.59
C MET A 1 4.04 13.98 2.35
N LEU A 2 4.25 15.28 2.08
CA LEU A 2 3.64 16.32 2.90
C LEU A 2 2.16 16.55 2.53
N LEU A 3 1.80 16.38 1.26
CA LEU A 3 0.40 16.49 0.83
C LEU A 3 -0.46 15.39 1.45
N TRP A 4 0.00 14.14 1.35
CA TRP A 4 -0.75 12.97 1.84
C TRP A 4 -1.03 13.08 3.33
N ASP A 5 -0.02 13.43 4.14
CA ASP A 5 -0.19 13.61 5.59
C ASP A 5 -1.23 14.68 5.95
N ILE A 6 -1.24 15.80 5.24
CA ILE A 6 -2.22 16.88 5.44
C ILE A 6 -3.62 16.37 5.10
N GLU A 7 -3.76 15.72 3.95
CA GLU A 7 -5.05 15.30 3.41
C GLU A 7 -5.65 14.10 4.15
N MET A 8 -4.82 13.18 4.65
CA MET A 8 -5.25 11.93 5.29
C MET A 8 -5.34 12.03 6.81
N LYS A 9 -4.94 13.15 7.41
CA LYS A 9 -4.98 13.37 8.87
C LYS A 9 -6.35 13.07 9.49
N SER A 10 -7.45 13.51 8.86
CA SER A 10 -8.80 13.26 9.36
C SER A 10 -9.20 11.79 9.27
N SER A 11 -8.66 11.06 8.28
CA SER A 11 -8.97 9.66 8.05
C SER A 11 -8.42 8.73 9.13
N LYS A 12 -7.48 9.19 9.98
CA LYS A 12 -6.92 8.38 11.09
C LYS A 12 -8.00 7.88 12.04
N GLU A 13 -8.94 8.75 12.40
CA GLU A 13 -10.04 8.39 13.29
C GLU A 13 -10.98 7.39 12.60
N ASP A 14 -11.37 7.66 11.36
CA ASP A 14 -12.23 6.75 10.58
C ASP A 14 -11.60 5.36 10.44
N ILE A 15 -10.31 5.28 10.10
CA ILE A 15 -9.55 4.03 10.01
C ILE A 15 -9.55 3.28 11.35
N SER A 16 -9.39 3.99 12.47
CA SER A 16 -9.37 3.39 13.81
C SER A 16 -10.72 2.78 14.22
N LEU A 17 -11.82 3.22 13.63
CA LEU A 17 -13.17 2.70 13.89
C LEU A 17 -13.51 1.46 13.03
N LEU A 18 -12.74 1.17 11.99
CA LEU A 18 -12.98 -0.01 11.14
C LEU A 18 -12.61 -1.31 11.84
N GLU A 19 -13.37 -2.37 11.61
CA GLU A 19 -12.98 -3.72 12.05
C GLU A 19 -11.68 -4.20 11.35
N PRO A 20 -10.82 -5.00 11.99
CA PRO A 20 -9.55 -5.47 11.40
C PRO A 20 -9.70 -6.09 10.01
N ARG A 21 -10.77 -6.86 9.79
CA ARG A 21 -11.09 -7.46 8.49
C ARG A 21 -11.32 -6.42 7.39
N ARG A 22 -11.99 -5.30 7.71
CA ARG A 22 -12.22 -4.21 6.75
C ARG A 22 -10.91 -3.51 6.42
N ARG A 23 -10.05 -3.32 7.42
CA ARG A 23 -8.72 -2.75 7.19
C ARG A 23 -7.86 -3.61 6.29
N LEU A 24 -7.88 -4.93 6.49
CA LEU A 24 -7.18 -5.89 5.63
C LEU A 24 -7.66 -5.81 4.17
N ARG A 25 -8.98 -5.68 3.96
CA ARG A 25 -9.55 -5.48 2.63
C ARG A 25 -9.06 -4.19 1.97
N ILE A 26 -9.09 -3.07 2.71
CA ILE A 26 -8.60 -1.79 2.19
C ILE A 26 -7.12 -1.88 1.82
N ALA A 27 -6.29 -2.53 2.65
CA ALA A 27 -4.88 -2.74 2.33
C ALA A 27 -4.69 -3.51 1.01
N ALA A 28 -5.45 -4.60 0.81
CA ALA A 28 -5.41 -5.36 -0.44
C ALA A 28 -5.88 -4.53 -1.65
N ASP A 29 -6.96 -3.75 -1.49
CA ASP A 29 -7.49 -2.88 -2.55
C ASP A 29 -6.52 -1.73 -2.89
N ALA A 30 -5.83 -1.17 -1.89
CA ALA A 30 -4.82 -0.13 -2.08
C ALA A 30 -3.58 -0.66 -2.80
N LEU A 31 -3.09 -1.85 -2.43
CA LEU A 31 -1.99 -2.52 -3.13
C LEU A 31 -2.35 -2.81 -4.59
N GLU A 32 -3.56 -3.35 -4.83
CA GLU A 32 -4.02 -3.66 -6.18
C GLU A 32 -4.14 -2.41 -7.05
N TRP A 33 -4.76 -1.35 -6.51
CA TRP A 33 -4.89 -0.09 -7.23
C TRP A 33 -3.51 0.50 -7.55
N THR A 34 -2.61 0.56 -6.54
CA THR A 34 -1.26 1.11 -6.70
C THR A 34 -0.47 0.32 -7.73
N LEU A 35 -0.45 -1.01 -7.65
CA LEU A 35 0.18 -1.87 -8.67
C LEU A 35 -0.38 -1.60 -10.06
N GLY A 36 -1.69 -1.41 -10.18
CA GLY A 36 -2.36 -1.10 -11.45
C GLY A 36 -1.91 0.22 -12.10
N THR A 37 -1.34 1.15 -11.33
CA THR A 37 -0.80 2.42 -11.84
C THR A 37 0.64 2.33 -12.34
N PHE A 38 1.36 1.24 -12.06
CA PHE A 38 2.76 1.07 -12.45
C PHE A 38 2.96 0.68 -13.94
N ASP A 39 1.88 0.49 -14.70
CA ASP A 39 1.89 0.02 -16.09
C ASP A 39 2.80 -1.23 -16.27
N SER A 40 3.30 -1.50 -17.48
CA SER A 40 4.28 -2.57 -17.76
C SER A 40 5.72 -2.21 -17.36
N ARG A 41 5.92 -1.18 -16.53
CA ARG A 41 7.26 -0.67 -16.15
C ARG A 41 7.76 -1.19 -14.80
N ILE A 42 7.04 -2.14 -14.21
CA ILE A 42 7.50 -2.86 -13.01
C ILE A 42 8.05 -4.22 -13.44
N SER A 43 9.13 -4.67 -12.80
CA SER A 43 9.66 -6.01 -13.04
C SER A 43 8.61 -7.09 -12.73
N GLU A 44 8.63 -8.18 -13.48
CA GLU A 44 7.69 -9.29 -13.22
C GLU A 44 7.94 -9.92 -11.84
N LEU A 45 9.18 -9.88 -11.34
CA LEU A 45 9.50 -10.34 -9.98
C LEU A 45 8.73 -9.53 -8.93
N ALA A 46 8.83 -8.20 -8.95
CA ALA A 46 8.15 -7.33 -8.00
C ALA A 46 6.63 -7.39 -8.18
N ALA A 47 6.14 -7.34 -9.42
CA ALA A 47 4.72 -7.42 -9.70
C ALA A 47 4.12 -8.75 -9.24
N SER A 48 4.84 -9.87 -9.42
CA SER A 48 4.42 -11.19 -8.94
C SER A 48 4.39 -11.26 -7.41
N ALA A 49 5.38 -10.68 -6.72
CA ALA A 49 5.40 -10.61 -5.25
C ALA A 49 4.17 -9.86 -4.72
N VAL A 50 3.87 -8.66 -5.26
CA VAL A 50 2.71 -7.86 -4.86
C VAL A 50 1.39 -8.58 -5.18
N ARG A 51 1.26 -9.18 -6.37
CA ARG A 51 0.06 -9.97 -6.75
C ARG A 51 -0.16 -11.18 -5.84
N SER A 52 0.91 -11.85 -5.44
CA SER A 52 0.87 -12.98 -4.51
C SER A 52 0.39 -12.53 -3.13
N SER A 53 0.89 -11.39 -2.66
CA SER A 53 0.44 -10.75 -1.42
C SER A 53 -1.05 -10.39 -1.48
N ILE A 54 -1.51 -9.67 -2.52
CA ILE A 54 -2.93 -9.33 -2.70
C ILE A 54 -3.81 -10.59 -2.68
N SER A 55 -3.41 -11.63 -3.42
CA SER A 55 -4.15 -12.89 -3.50
C SER A 55 -4.26 -13.57 -2.13
N ARG A 56 -3.17 -13.59 -1.36
CA ARG A 56 -3.17 -14.14 0.00
C ARG A 56 -4.06 -13.33 0.94
N LEU A 57 -3.99 -12.00 0.90
CA LEU A 57 -4.82 -11.13 1.73
C LEU A 57 -6.31 -11.36 1.46
N ARG A 58 -6.69 -11.44 0.18
CA ARG A 58 -8.08 -11.72 -0.24
C ARG A 58 -8.54 -13.12 0.19
N GLU A 59 -7.68 -14.14 0.05
CA GLU A 59 -7.98 -15.50 0.50
C GLU A 59 -8.24 -15.56 2.01
N GLU A 60 -7.35 -14.98 2.81
CA GLU A 60 -7.45 -15.00 4.27
C GLU A 60 -8.61 -14.14 4.78
N GLU A 61 -8.88 -12.99 4.16
CA GLU A 61 -10.07 -12.17 4.42
C GLU A 61 -11.36 -12.96 4.16
N SER A 62 -11.42 -13.73 3.08
CA SER A 62 -12.58 -14.56 2.74
C SER A 62 -12.83 -15.68 3.77
N ARG A 63 -11.76 -16.20 4.39
CA ARG A 63 -11.80 -17.18 5.48
C ARG A 63 -12.11 -16.57 6.84
N GLY A 64 -12.14 -15.24 6.93
CA GLY A 64 -12.29 -14.52 8.20
C GLY A 64 -11.02 -14.52 9.05
N ASN A 65 -9.87 -14.89 8.50
CA ASN A 65 -8.59 -14.71 9.18
C ASN A 65 -8.16 -13.24 9.08
N ILE A 66 -7.91 -12.61 10.23
CA ILE A 66 -7.54 -11.20 10.36
C ILE A 66 -6.04 -10.99 10.56
N SER A 67 -5.27 -12.07 10.68
CA SER A 67 -3.82 -12.09 10.86
C SER A 67 -3.21 -13.09 9.86
N PRO A 68 -3.21 -12.76 8.56
CA PRO A 68 -2.67 -13.64 7.53
C PRO A 68 -1.16 -13.86 7.73
N ALA A 69 -0.70 -15.08 7.45
CA ALA A 69 0.73 -15.35 7.30
C ALA A 69 1.21 -14.88 5.92
N ALA A 70 2.45 -14.42 5.84
CA ALA A 70 3.09 -14.05 4.58
C ALA A 70 3.10 -15.22 3.58
N PRO A 71 3.00 -14.95 2.26
CA PRO A 71 3.33 -15.93 1.24
C PRO A 71 4.75 -16.50 1.45
N GLU A 72 4.94 -17.77 1.10
CA GLU A 72 6.26 -18.37 1.13
C GLU A 72 7.23 -17.56 0.26
N ARG A 73 8.41 -17.26 0.80
CA ARG A 73 9.50 -16.56 0.11
C ARG A 73 9.20 -15.09 -0.27
N LEU A 74 8.19 -14.46 0.33
CA LEU A 74 7.94 -13.03 0.09
C LEU A 74 9.19 -12.20 0.45
N GLU A 75 9.78 -12.42 1.62
CA GLU A 75 11.00 -11.72 2.05
C GLU A 75 12.17 -11.96 1.08
N ASP A 76 12.43 -13.21 0.69
CA ASP A 76 13.47 -13.56 -0.30
C ASP A 76 13.27 -12.82 -1.64
N GLN A 77 12.02 -12.70 -2.09
CA GLN A 77 11.69 -12.02 -3.35
C GLN A 77 11.90 -10.51 -3.25
N VAL A 78 11.57 -9.91 -2.10
CA VAL A 78 11.79 -8.49 -1.84
C VAL A 78 13.29 -8.20 -1.75
N GLU A 79 14.05 -9.00 -1.01
CA GLU A 79 15.51 -8.86 -0.90
C GLU A 79 16.20 -9.02 -2.26
N ALA A 80 15.80 -10.03 -3.05
CA ALA A 80 16.33 -10.24 -4.39
C ALA A 80 16.01 -9.04 -5.32
N TYR A 81 14.82 -8.45 -5.20
CA TYR A 81 14.48 -7.28 -6.00
C TYR A 81 15.27 -6.04 -5.60
N VAL A 82 15.28 -5.70 -4.31
CA VAL A 82 15.97 -4.51 -3.77
C VAL A 82 17.48 -4.55 -4.04
N SER A 83 18.08 -5.74 -4.11
CA SER A 83 19.50 -5.89 -4.43
C SER A 83 19.83 -5.76 -5.92
N GLU A 84 18.88 -5.98 -6.82
CA GLU A 84 19.12 -6.08 -8.27
C GLU A 84 18.45 -4.99 -9.11
N CYS A 85 17.48 -4.27 -8.56
CA CYS A 85 16.64 -3.32 -9.30
C CYS A 85 16.56 -1.97 -8.59
N ASP A 86 16.53 -0.90 -9.37
CA ASP A 86 16.41 0.49 -8.92
C ASP A 86 15.26 1.18 -9.69
N ASP A 87 14.07 0.56 -9.67
CA ASP A 87 12.89 1.18 -10.28
C ASP A 87 12.22 2.11 -9.26
N PRO A 88 12.06 3.41 -9.56
CA PRO A 88 11.47 4.36 -8.64
C PRO A 88 10.10 3.93 -8.11
N GLY A 89 9.98 3.91 -6.78
CA GLY A 89 8.75 3.60 -6.05
C GLY A 89 8.40 2.11 -5.91
N VAL A 90 9.15 1.19 -6.52
CA VAL A 90 8.83 -0.24 -6.39
C VAL A 90 9.21 -0.80 -5.01
N GLU A 91 10.31 -0.34 -4.42
CA GLU A 91 10.69 -0.70 -3.04
C GLU A 91 9.54 -0.42 -2.09
N GLN A 92 8.94 0.78 -2.19
CA GLN A 92 7.88 1.21 -1.28
C GLN A 92 6.58 0.42 -1.48
N LEU A 93 6.28 0.01 -2.72
CA LEU A 93 5.17 -0.90 -2.99
C LEU A 93 5.41 -2.30 -2.40
N LEU A 94 6.64 -2.79 -2.45
CA LEU A 94 7.01 -4.08 -1.86
C LEU A 94 6.97 -4.02 -0.33
N MET A 95 7.44 -2.93 0.28
CA MET A 95 7.33 -2.69 1.71
C MET A 95 5.87 -2.63 2.17
N ALA A 96 5.00 -1.94 1.42
CA ALA A 96 3.56 -1.94 1.68
C ALA A 96 2.98 -3.37 1.68
N ALA A 97 3.45 -4.23 0.77
CA ALA A 97 3.02 -5.62 0.68
C ALA A 97 3.52 -6.46 1.87
N VAL A 98 4.77 -6.28 2.31
CA VAL A 98 5.34 -6.95 3.49
C VAL A 98 4.62 -6.54 4.78
N ASN A 99 4.38 -5.23 4.94
CA ASN A 99 3.70 -4.65 6.11
C ASN A 99 2.28 -5.19 6.33
N CYS A 100 1.66 -5.79 5.31
CA CYS A 100 0.37 -6.46 5.44
C CYS A 100 0.41 -7.78 6.23
N PHE A 101 1.60 -8.34 6.50
CA PHE A 101 1.76 -9.65 7.15
C PHE A 101 2.47 -9.58 8.51
N GLU A 102 3.12 -8.46 8.83
CA GLU A 102 3.75 -8.21 10.15
C GLU A 102 2.73 -7.73 11.20
N LEU A 103 1.61 -8.43 11.28
CA LEU A 103 0.46 -8.03 12.09
C LEU A 103 0.45 -8.74 13.46
N PRO A 104 -0.05 -8.08 14.51
CA PRO A 104 -0.30 -8.75 15.78
C PRO A 104 -1.44 -9.78 15.63
N ALA A 105 -1.55 -10.71 16.59
CA ALA A 105 -2.61 -11.73 16.59
C ALA A 105 -4.04 -11.15 16.60
N ALA A 106 -4.20 -9.91 17.08
CA ALA A 106 -5.48 -9.18 17.04
C ALA A 106 -5.84 -8.66 15.63
N GLY A 107 -4.97 -8.86 14.64
CA GLY A 107 -5.11 -8.43 13.27
C GLY A 107 -4.65 -7.00 13.01
N MET A 108 -4.98 -6.49 11.82
CA MET A 108 -4.54 -5.17 11.37
C MET A 108 -5.13 -4.04 12.23
N GLY A 109 -4.26 -3.31 12.91
CA GLY A 109 -4.61 -2.07 13.61
C GLY A 109 -4.82 -0.89 12.65
N GLY A 110 -5.37 0.20 13.17
CA GLY A 110 -5.56 1.42 12.36
C GLY A 110 -4.24 2.04 11.91
N GLU A 111 -3.22 2.00 12.76
CA GLU A 111 -1.87 2.47 12.44
C GLU A 111 -1.22 1.68 11.31
N TYR A 112 -1.37 0.35 11.29
CA TYR A 112 -0.84 -0.51 10.21
C TYR A 112 -1.47 -0.16 8.87
N LEU A 113 -2.81 -0.01 8.81
CA LEU A 113 -3.46 0.41 7.58
C LEU A 113 -2.98 1.81 7.15
N TYR A 114 -2.86 2.74 8.10
CA TYR A 114 -2.38 4.08 7.79
C TYR A 114 -0.97 4.05 7.18
N THR A 115 -0.06 3.24 7.73
CA THR A 115 1.28 3.02 7.17
C THR A 115 1.21 2.42 5.76
N ILE A 116 0.43 1.35 5.55
CA ILE A 116 0.31 0.72 4.21
C ILE A 116 -0.22 1.70 3.16
N LEU A 117 -1.20 2.55 3.52
CA LEU A 117 -1.72 3.58 2.62
C LEU A 117 -0.67 4.68 2.33
N SER A 118 0.15 5.00 3.33
CA SER A 118 1.29 5.92 3.19
C SER A 118 2.31 5.33 2.23
N ASP A 119 2.74 4.08 2.42
CA ASP A 119 3.73 3.39 1.59
C ASP A 119 3.24 3.30 0.13
N CYS A 120 1.94 3.01 -0.09
CA CYS A 120 1.34 3.02 -1.42
C CYS A 120 1.38 4.41 -2.08
N TYR A 121 1.22 5.49 -1.31
CA TYR A 121 1.35 6.84 -1.86
C TYR A 121 2.82 7.20 -2.12
N GLU A 122 3.73 6.83 -1.21
CA GLU A 122 5.18 7.06 -1.36
C GLU A 122 5.71 6.39 -2.62
N SER A 123 5.27 5.16 -2.87
CA SER A 123 5.53 4.43 -4.11
C SER A 123 5.18 5.25 -5.36
N LEU A 124 4.05 5.96 -5.34
CA LEU A 124 3.65 6.82 -6.46
C LEU A 124 4.44 8.13 -6.49
N LEU A 125 4.74 8.69 -5.33
CA LEU A 125 5.53 9.91 -5.21
C LEU A 125 6.92 9.72 -5.81
N ASP A 126 7.60 8.63 -5.44
CA ASP A 126 8.93 8.28 -5.94
C ASP A 126 8.90 8.04 -7.44
N ARG A 127 7.84 7.38 -7.94
CA ARG A 127 7.64 7.13 -9.36
C ARG A 127 7.43 8.39 -10.19
N GLU A 128 6.87 9.45 -9.62
CA GLU A 128 6.73 10.75 -10.28
C GLU A 128 8.05 11.53 -10.34
N GLU A 129 9.11 11.04 -9.66
CA GLU A 129 10.47 11.60 -9.64
C GLU A 129 10.48 13.11 -9.35
N ILE A 130 9.69 13.52 -8.34
CA ILE A 130 9.52 14.93 -7.99
C ILE A 130 10.77 15.48 -7.28
N ASP A 131 11.47 16.41 -7.92
CA ASP A 131 12.68 17.06 -7.39
C ASP A 131 12.49 17.73 -6.02
N ILE A 132 11.32 18.35 -5.79
CA ILE A 132 11.00 19.11 -4.58
C ILE A 132 9.66 18.63 -4.01
N VAL A 133 9.73 17.81 -2.97
CA VAL A 133 8.57 17.24 -2.29
C VAL A 133 7.96 18.26 -1.33
N ILE A 134 7.06 19.09 -1.84
CA ILE A 134 6.21 20.01 -1.06
C ILE A 134 4.74 19.89 -1.50
N PRO A 135 3.75 20.21 -0.63
CA PRO A 135 2.33 20.00 -0.94
C PRO A 135 1.85 20.69 -2.22
N GLU A 136 2.38 21.87 -2.53
CA GLU A 136 2.02 22.64 -3.72
C GLU A 136 2.53 21.99 -5.01
N VAL A 137 3.66 21.28 -4.94
CA VAL A 137 4.22 20.53 -6.07
C VAL A 137 3.49 19.21 -6.20
N GLU A 138 3.38 18.43 -5.12
CA GLU A 138 2.64 17.15 -5.09
C GLU A 138 1.21 17.30 -5.66
N ARG A 139 0.51 18.39 -5.32
CA ARG A 139 -0.86 18.67 -5.78
C ARG A 139 -0.98 18.90 -7.30
N LYS A 140 0.12 19.19 -7.99
CA LYS A 140 0.14 19.35 -9.46
C LYS A 140 0.23 18.02 -10.20
N HIS A 141 0.51 16.92 -9.51
CA HIS A 141 0.58 15.58 -10.10
C HIS A 141 -0.78 14.88 -9.98
N PRO A 142 -1.52 14.69 -11.09
CA PRO A 142 -2.87 14.14 -11.03
C PRO A 142 -2.93 12.77 -10.36
N ARG A 143 -1.89 11.95 -10.52
CA ARG A 143 -1.83 10.60 -9.95
C ARG A 143 -1.77 10.62 -8.42
N LEU A 144 -1.03 11.55 -7.82
CA LEU A 144 -0.95 11.70 -6.37
C LEU A 144 -2.27 12.20 -5.78
N VAL A 145 -2.92 13.16 -6.45
CA VAL A 145 -4.25 13.62 -6.04
C VAL A 145 -5.29 12.50 -6.16
N GLU A 146 -5.24 11.72 -7.24
CA GLU A 146 -6.10 10.56 -7.46
C GLU A 146 -5.90 9.50 -6.37
N ALA A 147 -4.66 9.19 -6.00
CA ALA A 147 -4.35 8.23 -4.94
C ALA A 147 -5.03 8.61 -3.62
N ILE A 148 -4.92 9.87 -3.20
CA ILE A 148 -5.59 10.38 -1.98
C ILE A 148 -7.11 10.23 -2.09
N GLN A 149 -7.70 10.56 -3.25
CA GLN A 149 -9.14 10.45 -3.46
C GLN A 149 -9.62 8.99 -3.38
N VAL A 150 -8.88 8.08 -4.03
CA VAL A 150 -9.17 6.64 -4.05
C VAL A 150 -9.08 6.06 -2.65
N GLN A 151 -8.01 6.35 -1.90
CA GLN A 151 -7.85 5.87 -0.53
C GLN A 151 -8.94 6.41 0.42
N LYS A 152 -9.30 7.71 0.32
CA LYS A 152 -10.42 8.28 1.08
C LYS A 152 -11.75 7.60 0.75
N GLU A 153 -11.97 7.26 -0.52
CA GLU A 153 -13.19 6.57 -0.94
C GLU A 153 -13.23 5.12 -0.45
N MET A 154 -12.10 4.40 -0.48
CA MET A 154 -12.00 3.06 0.11
C MET A 154 -12.38 3.06 1.58
N ILE A 155 -11.87 4.03 2.36
CA ILE A 155 -12.19 4.18 3.78
C ILE A 155 -13.68 4.49 3.99
N ARG A 156 -14.25 5.40 3.20
CA ARG A 156 -15.65 5.81 3.31
C ARG A 156 -16.64 4.69 2.99
N ARG A 157 -16.29 3.81 2.04
CA ARG A 157 -17.15 2.70 1.58
C ARG A 157 -17.06 1.45 2.46
N ALA A 158 -16.06 1.38 3.33
CA ALA A 158 -15.76 0.19 4.11
C ALA A 158 -16.84 -0.13 5.14
#